data_AF-A0A7X5R5P4-F1
#
_entry.id   AF-A0A7X5R5P4-F1
#
_cell.length_a   1.000
_cell.length_b   1.000
_cell.length_c   1.000
_cell.angle_alpha   90.00
_cell.angle_beta   90.00
_cell.angle_gamma   90.00
#
_symmetry.space_group_name_H-M   'P 1'
#
loop_
_entity.id
_entity.type
_entity.pdbx_description
1 polymer ?
#
loop_
_entity_poly.entity_id
_entity_poly.type
_entity_poly.pdbx_seq_one_letter_code
_entity_poly.pdbx_strand_id
1 'polypeptide(L)'
;MYDLFSDFFDGFDIFMQPTPAKEEKKCPVCGHTYSDFINTGKIGCGECYSIFRIPIKQTLAKIHPNTVHTGKIPSESGKKLKMKRKYDSLKAELSAAVKNEDYEKAAKLHKEIRSMENEVKGL
;
A
#
# COMPACT_ATOMS: atom_id res chain seq x y z
N MET A 1 30.53 -12.77 -18.77
CA MET A 1 29.92 -12.25 -17.53
C MET A 1 28.49 -11.94 -17.91
N TYR A 2 27.55 -12.82 -17.56
CA TYR A 2 26.16 -12.72 -18.02
C TYR A 2 25.44 -11.66 -17.19
N ASP A 3 24.90 -10.63 -17.85
CA ASP A 3 24.14 -9.56 -17.22
C ASP A 3 22.75 -10.08 -16.84
N LEU A 4 22.60 -10.50 -15.58
CA LEU A 4 21.36 -11.03 -15.02
C LEU A 4 20.16 -10.05 -15.14
N PHE A 5 20.43 -8.77 -15.40
CA PHE A 5 19.40 -7.74 -15.55
C PHE A 5 18.93 -7.52 -17.00
N SER A 6 19.70 -7.90 -18.03
CA SER A 6 19.28 -7.75 -19.43
C SER A 6 18.20 -8.75 -19.82
N ASP A 7 18.32 -10.00 -19.36
CA ASP A 7 17.34 -11.07 -19.64
C ASP A 7 15.96 -10.81 -18.99
N PHE A 8 15.91 -9.94 -17.97
CA PHE A 8 14.65 -9.51 -17.36
C PHE A 8 13.92 -8.46 -18.22
N PHE A 9 14.65 -7.61 -18.93
CA PHE A 9 14.08 -6.58 -19.82
C PHE A 9 13.89 -7.07 -21.26
N ASP A 10 14.62 -8.07 -21.75
CA ASP A 10 14.43 -8.63 -23.10
C ASP A 10 13.06 -9.32 -23.28
N GLY A 11 12.42 -9.77 -22.19
CA GLY A 11 11.02 -10.22 -22.20
C GLY A 11 9.99 -9.09 -22.42
N PHE A 12 10.44 -7.83 -22.39
CA PHE A 12 9.62 -6.64 -22.62
C PHE A 12 9.47 -6.31 -24.12
N ASP A 13 10.36 -6.80 -24.99
CA ASP A 13 10.31 -6.53 -26.42
C ASP A 13 9.16 -7.26 -27.14
N ILE A 14 8.66 -8.37 -26.59
CA ILE A 14 7.43 -9.04 -27.07
C ILE A 14 6.17 -8.18 -26.80
N PHE A 15 6.27 -7.16 -25.94
CA PHE A 15 5.16 -6.29 -25.54
C PHE A 15 4.96 -5.09 -26.48
N MET A 16 5.90 -4.82 -27.40
CA MET A 16 5.90 -3.62 -28.23
C MET A 16 5.26 -3.87 -29.61
N GLN A 17 3.97 -4.21 -29.63
CA GLN A 17 3.18 -4.09 -30.87
C GLN A 17 2.74 -2.63 -31.03
N PRO A 18 2.94 -2.00 -32.21
CA PRO A 18 2.44 -0.66 -32.46
C PRO A 18 0.91 -0.68 -32.47
N THR A 19 0.29 -0.16 -31.41
CA THR A 19 -1.17 0.01 -31.36
C THR A 19 -1.58 1.24 -32.17
N PRO A 20 -2.72 1.20 -32.90
CA PRO A 20 -3.14 2.30 -33.76
C PRO A 20 -3.34 3.58 -32.94
N ALA A 21 -2.83 4.68 -33.48
CA ALA A 21 -2.78 6.00 -32.86
C ALA A 21 -4.13 6.45 -32.28
N LYS A 22 -4.35 6.11 -31.01
CA LYS A 22 -5.28 6.82 -30.13
C LYS A 22 -4.54 8.06 -29.67
N GLU A 23 -5.20 9.23 -29.72
CA GLU A 23 -4.64 10.47 -29.20
C GLU A 23 -4.10 10.26 -27.78
N GLU A 24 -2.78 10.20 -27.66
CA GLU A 24 -2.13 9.96 -26.39
C GLU A 24 -2.25 11.21 -25.55
N LYS A 25 -2.81 11.06 -24.35
CA LYS A 25 -2.90 12.16 -23.39
C LYS A 25 -1.50 12.66 -23.09
N LYS A 26 -1.29 13.97 -23.18
CA LYS A 26 -0.04 14.64 -22.80
C LYS A 26 -0.18 15.25 -21.42
N CYS A 27 0.90 15.22 -20.65
CA CYS A 27 0.95 15.99 -19.41
C CYS A 27 0.92 17.49 -19.74
N PRO A 28 0.03 18.30 -19.16
CA PRO A 28 -0.04 19.74 -19.40
C PRO A 28 1.13 20.50 -18.78
N VAL A 29 1.90 19.88 -17.86
CA VAL A 29 3.02 20.51 -17.18
C VAL A 29 4.34 20.26 -17.90
N CYS A 30 4.68 19.00 -18.19
CA CYS A 30 5.97 18.64 -18.80
C CYS A 30 5.88 18.15 -20.26
N GLY A 31 4.66 18.02 -20.81
CA GLY A 31 4.46 17.58 -22.19
C GLY A 31 4.65 16.09 -22.46
N HIS A 32 5.18 15.32 -21.50
CA HIS A 32 5.39 13.88 -21.65
C HIS A 32 4.09 13.11 -21.90
N THR A 33 4.17 12.13 -22.79
CA THR A 33 3.14 11.14 -23.08
C THR A 33 3.36 9.86 -22.27
N TYR A 34 2.39 8.96 -22.31
CA TYR A 34 2.57 7.63 -21.72
C TYR A 34 3.52 6.75 -22.54
N SER A 35 3.58 6.91 -23.86
CA SER A 35 4.56 6.18 -24.70
C SER A 35 5.99 6.56 -24.35
N ASP A 36 6.27 7.83 -24.06
CA ASP A 36 7.57 8.27 -23.56
C ASP A 36 7.97 7.55 -22.27
N PHE A 37 7.02 7.31 -21.36
CA PHE A 37 7.25 6.55 -20.13
C PHE A 37 7.59 5.08 -20.40
N ILE A 38 6.90 4.43 -21.35
CA ILE A 38 7.21 3.04 -21.74
C ILE A 38 8.62 2.96 -22.33
N ASN A 39 8.98 3.88 -23.21
CA ASN A 39 10.27 3.85 -23.92
C ASN A 39 11.46 4.21 -23.02
N THR A 40 11.27 5.16 -22.09
CA THR A 40 12.36 5.67 -21.25
C THR A 40 12.39 5.08 -19.84
N GLY A 41 11.29 4.46 -19.40
CA GLY A 41 11.08 4.00 -18.03
C GLY A 41 10.98 5.13 -16.99
N LYS A 42 10.93 6.40 -17.41
CA LYS A 42 11.00 7.58 -16.52
C LYS A 42 9.74 8.43 -16.58
N ILE A 43 9.27 8.85 -15.41
CA ILE A 43 8.12 9.76 -15.27
C ILE A 43 8.66 11.19 -15.18
N GLY A 44 8.12 12.10 -15.99
CA GLY A 44 8.64 13.46 -16.13
C GLY A 44 8.43 14.37 -14.91
N CYS A 45 7.21 14.47 -14.39
CA CYS A 45 6.90 15.32 -13.23
C CYS A 45 5.85 14.68 -12.30
N GLY A 46 5.57 15.31 -11.16
CA GLY A 46 4.59 14.80 -10.19
C GLY A 46 3.17 14.67 -10.76
N GLU A 47 2.76 15.60 -11.64
CA GLU A 47 1.42 15.61 -12.25
C GLU A 47 1.19 14.42 -13.19
N CYS A 48 2.26 13.84 -13.75
CA CYS A 48 2.17 12.65 -14.57
C CYS A 48 1.57 11.45 -13.82
N TYR A 49 1.76 11.34 -12.50
CA TYR A 49 1.17 10.27 -11.70
C TYR A 49 -0.35 10.36 -11.62
N SER A 50 -0.89 11.58 -11.61
CA SER A 50 -2.33 11.84 -11.60
C SER A 50 -2.96 11.53 -12.97
N ILE A 51 -2.34 12.03 -14.04
CA ILE A 51 -2.87 11.94 -15.40
C ILE A 51 -2.78 10.53 -15.95
N PHE A 52 -1.63 9.87 -15.75
CA PHE A 52 -1.38 8.51 -16.23
C PHE A 52 -1.61 7.46 -15.14
N ARG A 53 -2.42 7.78 -14.13
CA ARG A 53 -2.64 6.93 -12.95
C ARG A 53 -3.01 5.49 -13.30
N ILE A 54 -3.99 5.32 -14.18
CA ILE A 54 -4.51 4.00 -14.59
C ILE A 54 -3.41 3.18 -15.27
N PRO A 55 -2.79 3.66 -16.36
CA PRO A 55 -1.78 2.88 -17.05
C PRO A 55 -0.50 2.69 -16.22
N ILE A 56 -0.06 3.69 -15.44
CA ILE A 56 1.06 3.53 -14.50
C ILE A 56 0.76 2.44 -13.47
N LYS A 57 -0.44 2.41 -12.89
CA LYS A 57 -0.83 1.39 -11.92
C LYS A 57 -0.79 -0.01 -12.52
N GLN A 58 -1.21 -0.17 -13.78
CA GLN A 58 -1.15 -1.46 -14.48
C GLN A 58 0.28 -1.91 -14.74
N THR A 59 1.16 -0.99 -15.19
CA THR A 59 2.59 -1.28 -15.37
C THR A 59 3.26 -1.65 -14.05
N LEU A 60 3.04 -0.85 -12.99
CA LEU A 60 3.60 -1.09 -11.67
C LEU A 60 3.11 -2.41 -11.06
N ALA A 61 1.85 -2.79 -11.25
CA ALA A 61 1.33 -4.06 -10.75
C ALA A 61 2.00 -5.28 -11.40
N LYS A 62 2.50 -5.16 -12.65
CA LYS A 62 3.26 -6.23 -13.31
C LYS A 62 4.66 -6.38 -12.76
N ILE A 63 5.33 -5.26 -12.43
CA ILE A 63 6.71 -5.24 -11.92
C ILE A 63 6.75 -5.54 -10.41
N HIS A 64 5.84 -4.90 -9.67
CA HIS A 64 5.68 -5.04 -8.22
C HIS A 64 4.27 -5.53 -7.90
N PRO A 65 4.07 -6.87 -7.82
CA PRO A 65 2.74 -7.44 -7.57
C PRO A 65 2.20 -7.08 -6.18
N ASN A 66 3.09 -6.86 -5.21
CA ASN A 66 2.72 -6.48 -3.85
C ASN A 66 2.67 -4.96 -3.71
N THR A 67 1.46 -4.42 -3.62
CA THR A 67 1.22 -3.00 -3.30
C THR A 67 1.25 -2.71 -1.81
N VAL A 68 1.22 -3.77 -0.98
CA VAL A 68 1.25 -3.70 0.48
C VAL A 68 2.42 -4.52 0.98
N HIS A 69 3.26 -3.92 1.82
CA HIS A 69 4.35 -4.63 2.49
C HIS A 69 3.78 -5.58 3.54
N THR A 70 3.89 -6.89 3.30
CA THR A 70 3.47 -7.95 4.24
C THR A 70 4.61 -8.47 5.12
N GLY A 71 5.81 -7.89 5.02
CA GLY A 71 7.04 -8.35 5.69
C GLY A 71 7.35 -7.74 7.06
N LYS A 72 8.64 -7.78 7.44
CA LYS A 72 9.21 -7.31 8.72
C LYS A 72 8.66 -5.95 9.13
N ILE A 73 8.13 -5.88 10.35
CA ILE A 73 7.62 -4.64 10.93
C ILE A 73 8.80 -4.00 11.67
N PRO A 74 9.14 -2.72 11.40
CA PRO A 74 10.15 -1.99 12.14
C PRO A 74 9.87 -2.03 13.65
N SER A 75 10.89 -2.13 14.50
CA SER A 75 10.72 -2.26 15.95
C SER A 75 9.82 -1.16 16.53
N GLU A 76 10.00 0.09 16.09
CA GLU A 76 9.23 1.24 16.57
C GLU A 76 7.79 1.26 16.04
N SER A 77 7.59 1.05 14.74
CA SER A 77 6.23 0.94 14.17
C SER A 77 5.47 -0.29 14.69
N GLY A 78 6.20 -1.35 15.06
CA GLY A 78 5.66 -2.58 15.63
C GLY A 78 5.11 -2.41 17.02
N LYS A 79 5.70 -1.53 17.86
CA LYS A 79 5.14 -1.19 19.18
C LYS A 79 3.75 -0.57 19.03
N LYS A 80 3.63 0.44 18.16
CA LYS A 80 2.36 1.12 17.86
C LYS A 80 1.28 0.14 17.36
N LEU A 81 1.66 -0.73 16.42
CA LEU A 81 0.73 -1.73 15.88
C LEU A 81 0.32 -2.79 16.92
N LYS A 82 1.25 -3.27 17.75
CA LYS A 82 0.96 -4.21 18.83
C LYS A 82 -0.03 -3.61 19.83
N MET A 83 0.16 -2.35 20.21
CA MET A 83 -0.76 -1.65 21.10
C MET A 83 -2.16 -1.54 20.50
N LYS A 84 -2.27 -1.14 19.23
CA LYS A 84 -3.56 -1.10 18.52
C LYS A 84 -4.25 -2.48 18.49
N ARG A 85 -3.52 -3.54 18.13
CA ARG A 85 -4.06 -4.92 18.10
C ARG A 85 -4.55 -5.39 19.48
N LYS A 86 -3.80 -5.08 20.54
CA LYS A 86 -4.18 -5.41 21.92
C LYS A 86 -5.43 -4.65 22.36
N TYR A 87 -5.56 -3.39 21.95
CA TYR A 87 -6.77 -2.60 22.22
C TYR A 87 -8.00 -3.19 21.49
N ASP A 88 -7.84 -3.58 20.23
CA ASP A 88 -8.92 -4.21 19.45
C ASP A 88 -9.31 -5.58 20.04
N SER A 89 -8.36 -6.39 20.51
CA SER A 89 -8.66 -7.67 21.16
C SER A 89 -9.44 -7.49 22.46
N LEU A 90 -9.03 -6.54 23.32
CA LEU A 90 -9.72 -6.27 24.58
C LEU A 90 -11.13 -5.74 24.36
N LYS A 91 -11.37 -4.94 23.31
CA LYS A 91 -12.74 -4.55 22.92
C LYS A 91 -13.60 -5.75 22.54
N ALA A 92 -13.03 -6.70 21.79
CA ALA A 92 -13.74 -7.93 21.44
C ALA A 92 -14.06 -8.75 22.69
N GLU A 93 -13.10 -8.91 23.60
CA GLU A 93 -13.27 -9.62 24.89
C GLU A 93 -14.32 -8.94 25.79
N LEU A 94 -14.31 -7.61 25.87
CA LEU A 94 -15.32 -6.86 26.61
C LEU A 94 -16.72 -7.14 26.04
N SER A 95 -16.86 -7.12 24.71
CA SER A 95 -18.14 -7.40 24.06
C SER A 95 -18.62 -8.83 24.33
N ALA A 96 -17.70 -9.80 24.42
CA ALA A 96 -18.02 -11.17 24.76
C ALA A 96 -18.41 -11.32 26.24
N ALA A 97 -17.70 -10.67 27.16
CA ALA A 97 -18.01 -10.68 28.58
C ALA A 97 -19.40 -10.07 28.87
N VAL A 98 -19.77 -8.98 28.20
CA VAL A 98 -21.11 -8.39 28.29
C VAL A 98 -22.18 -9.34 27.77
N LYS A 99 -21.95 -10.02 26.64
CA LYS A 99 -22.89 -11.02 26.09
C LYS A 99 -23.10 -12.21 27.01
N ASN A 100 -22.06 -12.60 27.75
CA ASN A 100 -22.10 -13.71 28.70
C ASN A 100 -22.55 -13.29 30.11
N GLU A 101 -23.02 -12.03 30.28
CA GLU A 101 -23.45 -11.46 31.57
C GLU A 101 -22.37 -11.48 32.66
N ASP A 102 -21.11 -11.53 32.25
CA ASP A 102 -19.94 -11.67 33.11
C ASP A 102 -19.45 -10.27 33.55
N TYR A 103 -20.30 -9.56 34.31
CA TYR A 103 -20.14 -8.12 34.59
C TYR A 103 -18.86 -7.77 35.36
N GLU A 104 -18.37 -8.67 36.22
CA GLU A 104 -17.10 -8.46 36.94
C GLU A 104 -15.91 -8.41 35.97
N LYS A 105 -15.88 -9.32 34.99
CA LYS A 105 -14.85 -9.33 33.94
C LYS A 105 -15.01 -8.13 33.02
N ALA A 106 -16.24 -7.79 32.64
CA ALA A 106 -16.50 -6.61 31.82
C ALA A 106 -15.98 -5.32 32.49
N ALA A 107 -16.19 -5.16 33.81
CA ALA A 107 -15.67 -4.00 34.55
C ALA A 107 -14.14 -3.94 34.55
N LYS A 108 -13.45 -5.08 34.71
CA LYS A 108 -11.97 -5.17 34.63
C LYS A 108 -11.46 -4.79 33.24
N LEU A 109 -12.02 -5.41 32.20
CA LEU A 109 -11.67 -5.14 30.80
C LEU A 109 -11.93 -3.69 30.41
N HIS A 110 -13.05 -3.10 30.87
CA HIS A 110 -13.37 -1.70 30.62
C HIS A 110 -12.33 -0.74 31.24
N LYS A 111 -11.86 -1.04 32.46
CA LYS A 111 -10.80 -0.26 33.12
C LYS A 111 -9.47 -0.34 32.36
N GLU A 112 -9.11 -1.53 31.88
CA GLU A 112 -7.91 -1.75 31.07
C GLU A 112 -7.98 -1.06 29.70
N ILE A 113 -9.14 -1.09 29.03
CA ILE A 113 -9.35 -0.36 27.78
C ILE A 113 -9.18 1.14 28.00
N ARG A 114 -9.73 1.68 29.10
CA ARG A 114 -9.66 3.11 29.41
C ARG A 114 -8.23 3.58 29.71
N SER A 115 -7.40 2.75 30.34
CA SER A 115 -6.00 3.11 30.59
C SER A 115 -5.17 3.16 29.30
N MET A 116 -5.41 2.24 28.35
CA MET A 116 -4.71 2.24 27.07
C MET A 116 -5.30 3.20 26.02
N GLU A 117 -6.53 3.68 26.21
CA GLU A 117 -7.21 4.54 25.23
C GLU A 117 -6.43 5.83 24.92
N ASN A 118 -5.82 6.44 25.95
CA ASN A 118 -5.01 7.65 25.78
C ASN A 118 -3.71 7.38 25.01
N GLU A 119 -3.10 6.21 25.22
CA GLU A 119 -1.87 5.80 24.53
C GLU A 119 -2.14 5.45 23.06
N VAL A 120 -3.34 4.94 22.74
CA VAL A 120 -3.73 4.59 21.37
C VAL A 120 -4.25 5.79 20.58
N LYS A 121 -4.93 6.76 21.21
CA LYS A 121 -5.40 7.99 20.55
C LYS A 121 -4.28 8.98 20.18
N GLY A 122 -3.12 8.89 20.84
CA GLY A 122 -1.94 9.70 20.53
C GLY A 122 -1.07 9.15 19.39
N LEU A 123 -1.50 8.06 18.73
CA LEU A 123 -0.80 7.41 17.62
C LEU A 123 -1.33 7.84 16.26
#